data_AF-A0A519UFG8-F1
#
_entry.id   AF-A0A519UFG8-F1
#
_cell.length_a   1.000
_cell.length_b   1.000
_cell.length_c   1.000
_cell.angle_alpha   90.00
_cell.angle_beta   90.00
_cell.angle_gamma   90.00
#
_symmetry.space_group_name_H-M   'P 1'
#
loop_
_entity.id
_entity.type
_entity.pdbx_description
1 polymer ?
#
loop_
_entity_poly.entity_id
_entity_poly.type
_entity_poly.pdbx_seq_one_letter_code
_entity_poly.pdbx_strand_id
1 'polypeptide(L)'
;MGVIFGIIYHFIGGFASGSFYIPYKKVKGWSWESYWIVGGLFSWLIVPPLAAWLTIPGFGEIISSTGGGILGITYMFGILWGIGGLTYGLGVRYLGVSLGSSVILGLSMVFGAICPSIYYNFFPQEGKDSFTMLVSSNWGAAVLTGLAICVVGIMLCGKAGMMKEKQLKNVVTIDPHGTVAKTEYKFGLGML
;
A
#
# COMPACT_ATOMS: atom_id res chain seq x y z
N MET A 1 8.29 20.44 19.99
CA MET A 1 8.40 20.92 18.60
C MET A 1 8.46 19.81 17.57
N GLY A 2 9.28 18.76 17.73
CA GLY A 2 9.37 17.66 16.73
C GLY A 2 8.06 16.88 16.47
N VAL A 3 7.19 16.72 17.48
CA VAL A 3 5.91 16.00 17.35
C VAL A 3 4.96 16.69 16.37
N ILE A 4 4.90 18.03 16.37
CA ILE A 4 4.04 18.79 15.44
C ILE A 4 4.50 18.59 14.00
N PHE A 5 5.82 18.67 13.75
CA PHE A 5 6.38 18.35 12.45
C PHE A 5 6.12 16.90 12.04
N GLY A 6 6.22 15.95 12.98
CA GLY A 6 5.86 14.55 12.75
C GLY A 6 4.42 14.39 12.28
N ILE A 7 3.47 15.05 12.93
CA ILE A 7 2.05 15.05 12.54
C ILE A 7 1.87 15.66 11.14
N ILE A 8 2.52 16.80 10.88
CA ILE A 8 2.45 17.48 9.57
C ILE A 8 3.00 16.58 8.46
N TYR A 9 4.18 15.99 8.64
CA TYR A 9 4.78 15.10 7.64
C TYR A 9 3.95 13.84 7.45
N HIS A 10 3.36 13.29 8.51
CA HIS A 10 2.46 12.15 8.41
C HIS A 10 1.20 12.50 7.62
N PHE A 11 0.63 13.68 7.84
CA PHE A 11 -0.54 14.15 7.10
C PHE A 11 -0.22 14.36 5.62
N ILE A 12 0.92 14.98 5.29
CA ILE A 12 1.37 15.17 3.90
C ILE A 12 1.57 13.81 3.22
N GLY A 13 2.24 12.87 3.91
CA GLY A 13 2.45 11.51 3.40
C GLY A 13 1.14 10.76 3.17
N GLY A 14 0.20 10.85 4.12
CA GLY A 14 -1.14 10.26 4.00
C GLY A 14 -1.94 10.87 2.85
N PHE A 15 -1.91 12.19 2.69
CA PHE A 15 -2.56 12.89 1.58
C PHE A 15 -1.95 12.49 0.22
N ALA A 16 -0.62 12.46 0.10
CA ALA A 16 0.06 12.01 -1.11
C ALA A 16 -0.30 10.55 -1.46
N SER A 17 -0.29 9.66 -0.46
CA SER A 17 -0.67 8.24 -0.60
C SER A 17 -2.15 8.02 -0.91
N GLY A 18 -3.05 8.89 -0.46
CA GLY A 18 -4.47 8.83 -0.82
C GLY A 18 -4.76 9.38 -2.22
N SER A 19 -3.99 10.37 -2.65
CA SER A 19 -4.26 11.14 -3.88
C SER A 19 -3.46 10.70 -5.10
N PHE A 20 -2.43 9.86 -4.98
CA PHE A 20 -1.54 9.51 -6.09
C PHE A 20 -2.25 8.91 -7.31
N TYR A 21 -3.41 8.27 -7.11
CA TYR A 21 -4.17 7.66 -8.20
C TYR A 21 -5.08 8.66 -8.94
N ILE A 22 -5.39 9.83 -8.34
CA ILE A 22 -6.30 10.83 -8.92
C ILE A 22 -5.80 11.38 -10.26
N PRO A 23 -4.50 11.72 -10.44
CA PRO A 23 -3.97 12.22 -11.70
C PRO A 23 -4.17 11.25 -12.88
N TYR A 24 -4.20 9.94 -12.65
CA TYR A 24 -4.40 8.95 -13.73
C TYR A 24 -5.73 9.13 -14.45
N LYS A 25 -6.76 9.74 -13.82
CA LYS A 25 -8.03 10.09 -14.48
C LYS A 25 -7.87 11.09 -15.64
N LYS A 26 -6.80 11.88 -15.63
CA LYS A 26 -6.53 12.88 -16.67
C LYS A 26 -5.76 12.31 -17.85
N VAL A 27 -5.20 11.11 -17.73
CA VAL A 27 -4.48 10.44 -18.82
C VAL A 27 -5.51 9.82 -19.77
N LYS A 28 -5.51 10.28 -21.02
CA LYS A 28 -6.43 9.81 -22.08
C LYS A 28 -5.63 9.19 -23.22
N GLY A 29 -6.18 8.12 -23.82
CA GLY A 29 -5.59 7.47 -25.00
C GLY A 29 -4.43 6.51 -24.72
N TRP A 30 -4.12 6.24 -23.46
CA TRP A 30 -3.10 5.27 -23.05
C TRP A 30 -3.77 4.02 -22.47
N SER A 31 -3.19 2.85 -22.71
CA SER A 31 -3.59 1.64 -21.98
C SER A 31 -3.20 1.76 -20.49
N TRP A 32 -3.94 1.07 -19.62
CA TRP A 32 -3.71 1.05 -18.18
C TRP A 32 -2.27 0.65 -17.84
N GLU A 33 -1.79 -0.40 -18.50
CA GLU A 33 -0.46 -0.96 -18.32
C GLU A 33 0.62 0.08 -18.63
N SER A 34 0.41 0.87 -19.70
CA SER A 34 1.37 1.87 -20.17
C SER A 34 1.52 3.02 -19.18
N TYR A 35 0.42 3.61 -18.73
CA TYR A 35 0.53 4.72 -17.78
C TYR A 35 0.92 4.25 -16.37
N TRP A 36 0.55 3.02 -15.98
CA TRP A 36 0.94 2.43 -14.70
C TRP A 36 2.44 2.17 -14.62
N ILE A 37 3.03 1.59 -15.67
CA ILE A 37 4.48 1.34 -15.73
C ILE A 37 5.25 2.66 -15.74
N VAL A 38 4.82 3.65 -16.53
CA VAL A 38 5.48 4.96 -16.54
C VAL A 38 5.39 5.63 -15.17
N GLY A 39 4.21 5.63 -14.54
CA GLY A 39 4.03 6.15 -13.19
C GLY A 39 4.90 5.44 -12.15
N GLY A 40 4.98 4.10 -12.22
CA GLY A 40 5.85 3.28 -11.39
C GLY A 40 7.34 3.57 -11.59
N LEU A 41 7.79 3.75 -12.84
CA LEU A 41 9.18 4.09 -13.16
C LEU A 41 9.61 5.39 -12.49
N PHE A 42 8.81 6.44 -12.62
CA PHE A 42 9.11 7.73 -11.98
C PHE A 42 9.03 7.61 -10.45
N SER A 43 7.97 7.00 -9.93
CA SER A 43 7.70 6.95 -8.49
C SER A 43 8.65 6.03 -7.72
N TRP A 44 9.19 4.99 -8.35
CA TRP A 44 9.98 3.96 -7.68
C TRP A 44 11.46 3.96 -8.07
N LEU A 45 11.80 4.30 -9.32
CA LEU A 45 13.18 4.20 -9.81
C LEU A 45 13.88 5.56 -9.98
N ILE A 46 13.15 6.62 -10.34
CA ILE A 46 13.77 7.91 -10.64
C ILE A 46 13.74 8.84 -9.43
N VAL A 47 12.54 9.11 -8.91
CA VAL A 47 12.35 10.11 -7.84
C VAL A 47 13.05 9.69 -6.53
N PRO A 48 12.98 8.43 -6.04
CA PRO A 48 13.59 8.08 -4.77
C PRO A 48 15.13 8.20 -4.76
N PRO A 49 15.88 7.66 -5.75
CA PRO A 49 17.34 7.84 -5.79
C PRO A 49 17.74 9.30 -6.00
N LEU A 50 16.99 10.06 -6.80
CA LEU A 50 17.25 11.49 -6.98
C LEU A 50 17.05 12.26 -5.67
N ALA A 51 15.96 12.01 -4.96
CA ALA A 51 15.69 12.62 -3.66
C ALA A 51 16.77 12.25 -2.64
N ALA A 52 17.17 10.97 -2.59
CA ALA A 52 18.24 10.49 -1.71
C ALA A 52 19.57 11.18 -2.03
N TRP A 53 19.92 11.30 -3.31
CA TRP A 53 21.15 11.97 -3.74
C TRP A 53 21.17 13.46 -3.37
N LEU A 54 20.01 14.14 -3.44
CA LEU A 54 19.90 15.57 -3.09
C LEU A 54 19.87 15.83 -1.57
N THR A 55 19.41 14.86 -0.78
CA THR A 55 19.13 15.07 0.67
C THR A 55 20.11 14.34 1.59
N ILE A 56 20.80 13.31 1.11
CA ILE A 56 21.71 12.47 1.89
C ILE A 56 23.15 12.71 1.41
N PRO A 57 23.98 13.40 2.20
CA PRO A 57 25.41 13.55 1.90
C PRO A 57 26.08 12.19 1.79
N GLY A 58 26.89 11.99 0.74
CA GLY A 58 27.64 10.74 0.56
C GLY A 58 26.78 9.53 0.15
N PHE A 59 25.54 9.72 -0.34
CA PHE A 59 24.65 8.62 -0.72
C PHE A 59 25.32 7.53 -1.60
N GLY A 60 26.08 7.93 -2.61
CA GLY A 60 26.79 6.97 -3.48
C GLY A 60 27.85 6.16 -2.74
N GLU A 61 28.59 6.79 -1.82
CA GLU A 61 29.60 6.12 -1.00
C GLU A 61 28.94 5.12 -0.04
N ILE A 62 27.84 5.51 0.60
CA ILE A 62 27.03 4.64 1.48
C ILE A 62 26.61 3.37 0.73
N ILE A 63 26.06 3.51 -0.47
CA ILE A 63 25.63 2.36 -1.28
C ILE A 63 26.83 1.49 -1.68
N SER A 64 27.94 2.10 -2.14
CA SER A 64 29.13 1.36 -2.57
C SER A 64 29.86 0.62 -1.44
N SER A 65 29.78 1.15 -0.21
CA SER A 65 30.37 0.56 0.98
C SER A 65 29.48 -0.50 1.63
N THR A 66 28.23 -0.66 1.16
CA THR A 66 27.29 -1.63 1.71
C THR A 66 27.64 -3.05 1.27
N GLY A 67 27.68 -3.98 2.23
CA GLY A 67 27.99 -5.39 1.94
C GLY A 67 26.99 -6.06 0.99
N GLY A 68 27.49 -6.88 0.07
CA GLY A 68 26.69 -7.53 -0.98
C GLY A 68 25.53 -8.39 -0.45
N GLY A 69 25.66 -9.00 0.74
CA GLY A 69 24.57 -9.75 1.37
C GLY A 69 23.37 -8.86 1.76
N ILE A 70 23.63 -7.65 2.27
CA ILE A 70 22.59 -6.68 2.63
C ILE A 70 21.91 -6.17 1.36
N LEU A 71 22.69 -5.86 0.32
CA LEU A 71 22.15 -5.47 -0.98
C LEU A 71 21.25 -6.57 -1.56
N GLY A 72 21.70 -7.83 -1.52
CA GLY A 72 20.93 -8.98 -2.01
C GLY A 72 19.57 -9.13 -1.33
N ILE A 73 19.53 -9.06 0.00
CA ILE A 73 18.27 -9.12 0.76
C ILE A 73 17.38 -7.91 0.45
N THR A 74 17.97 -6.71 0.33
CA THR A 74 17.23 -5.48 0.00
C THR A 74 16.59 -5.56 -1.39
N TYR A 75 17.32 -6.04 -2.40
CA TYR A 75 16.79 -6.28 -3.74
C TYR A 75 15.70 -7.36 -3.74
N MET A 76 15.89 -8.45 -2.99
CA MET A 76 14.88 -9.51 -2.87
C MET A 76 13.56 -8.97 -2.31
N PHE A 77 13.61 -8.22 -1.20
CA PHE A 77 12.40 -7.59 -0.65
C PHE A 77 11.82 -6.52 -1.58
N GLY A 78 12.67 -5.78 -2.31
CA GLY A 78 12.23 -4.83 -3.33
C GLY A 78 11.44 -5.49 -4.47
N ILE A 79 11.89 -6.65 -4.95
CA ILE A 79 11.17 -7.44 -5.97
C ILE A 79 9.83 -7.93 -5.43
N LEU A 80 9.82 -8.51 -4.22
CA LEU A 80 8.58 -8.96 -3.57
C LEU A 80 7.59 -7.80 -3.38
N TRP A 81 8.08 -6.62 -2.99
CA TRP A 81 7.28 -5.41 -2.88
C TRP A 81 6.74 -4.96 -4.23
N GLY A 82 7.54 -5.01 -5.31
CA GLY A 82 7.10 -4.70 -6.67
C GLY A 82 5.98 -5.62 -7.16
N ILE A 83 6.09 -6.93 -6.89
CA ILE A 83 5.01 -7.90 -7.17
C ILE A 83 3.75 -7.54 -6.37
N GLY A 84 3.91 -7.19 -5.09
CA GLY A 84 2.83 -6.66 -4.25
C GLY A 84 2.16 -5.39 -4.82
N GLY A 85 2.95 -4.44 -5.33
CA GLY A 85 2.45 -3.21 -5.94
C GLY A 85 1.67 -3.44 -7.24
N LEU A 86 2.15 -4.37 -8.08
CA LEU A 86 1.44 -4.76 -9.32
C LEU A 86 0.11 -5.45 -9.00
N THR A 87 0.12 -6.41 -8.06
CA THR A 87 -1.10 -7.10 -7.63
C THR A 87 -2.08 -6.17 -6.91
N TYR A 88 -1.59 -5.19 -6.16
CA TYR A 88 -2.40 -4.11 -5.61
C TYR A 88 -3.09 -3.29 -6.72
N GLY A 89 -2.34 -2.86 -7.74
CA GLY A 89 -2.88 -2.11 -8.88
C GLY A 89 -3.99 -2.88 -9.60
N LEU A 90 -3.78 -4.18 -9.83
CA LEU A 90 -4.81 -5.07 -10.39
C LEU A 90 -6.01 -5.23 -9.45
N GLY A 91 -5.78 -5.40 -8.14
CA GLY A 91 -6.84 -5.50 -7.14
C GLY A 91 -7.73 -4.26 -7.11
N VAL A 92 -7.13 -3.07 -7.15
CA VAL A 92 -7.85 -1.79 -7.25
C VAL A 92 -8.59 -1.67 -8.59
N ARG A 93 -8.01 -2.15 -9.69
CA ARG A 93 -8.66 -2.16 -11.02
C ARG A 93 -9.90 -3.05 -11.08
N TYR A 94 -9.85 -4.25 -10.49
CA TYR A 94 -10.96 -5.22 -10.56
C TYR A 94 -12.02 -5.02 -9.46
N LEU A 95 -11.62 -4.64 -8.25
CA LEU A 95 -12.53 -4.50 -7.10
C LEU A 95 -12.96 -3.05 -6.86
N GLY A 96 -12.28 -2.09 -7.49
CA GLY A 96 -12.47 -0.67 -7.24
C GLY A 96 -11.65 -0.13 -6.07
N VAL A 97 -11.42 1.18 -6.06
CA VAL A 97 -10.58 1.86 -5.05
C VAL A 97 -11.09 1.64 -3.63
N SER A 98 -12.40 1.75 -3.42
CA SER A 98 -12.96 1.65 -2.07
C SER A 98 -12.78 0.25 -1.48
N LEU A 99 -13.18 -0.80 -2.20
CA LEU A 99 -13.13 -2.17 -1.70
C LEU A 99 -11.71 -2.74 -1.77
N GLY A 100 -11.05 -2.59 -2.93
CA GLY A 100 -9.70 -3.12 -3.16
C GLY A 100 -8.68 -2.53 -2.20
N SER A 101 -8.66 -1.20 -2.02
CA SER A 101 -7.68 -0.57 -1.12
C SER A 101 -7.95 -0.93 0.34
N SER A 102 -9.22 -0.99 0.77
CA SER A 102 -9.57 -1.31 2.17
C SER A 102 -9.16 -2.73 2.55
N VAL A 103 -9.42 -3.71 1.68
CA VAL A 103 -9.05 -5.11 1.95
C VAL A 103 -7.54 -5.31 1.86
N ILE A 104 -6.90 -4.82 0.80
CA ILE A 104 -5.46 -5.07 0.58
C ILE A 104 -4.63 -4.35 1.63
N LEU A 105 -4.83 -3.03 1.82
CA LEU A 105 -4.07 -2.27 2.82
C LEU A 105 -4.40 -2.74 4.24
N GLY A 106 -5.65 -3.16 4.47
CA GLY A 106 -6.09 -3.72 5.73
C GLY A 106 -5.38 -5.03 6.08
N LEU A 107 -5.27 -5.96 5.15
CA LEU A 107 -4.49 -7.19 5.33
C LEU A 107 -3.00 -6.87 5.48
N SER A 108 -2.45 -5.97 4.66
CA SER A 108 -1.06 -5.53 4.78
C SER A 108 -0.73 -4.93 6.15
N MET A 109 -1.66 -4.19 6.76
CA MET A 109 -1.53 -3.68 8.12
C MET A 109 -1.40 -4.82 9.15
N VAL A 110 -2.25 -5.85 9.04
CA VAL A 110 -2.23 -7.01 9.96
C VAL A 110 -0.92 -7.78 9.85
N PHE A 111 -0.52 -8.15 8.64
CA PHE A 111 0.74 -8.85 8.44
C PHE A 111 1.94 -7.99 8.81
N GLY A 112 1.92 -6.70 8.47
CA GLY A 112 2.98 -5.74 8.80
C GLY A 112 3.15 -5.53 10.30
N ALA A 113 2.07 -5.58 11.08
CA ALA A 113 2.13 -5.46 12.53
C ALA A 113 2.57 -6.76 13.22
N ILE A 114 2.12 -7.92 12.74
CA ILE A 114 2.32 -9.20 13.45
C ILE A 114 3.59 -9.94 13.00
N CYS A 115 3.88 -10.01 11.70
CA CYS A 115 4.98 -10.83 11.18
C CYS A 115 6.36 -10.46 11.75
N PRO A 116 6.74 -9.16 11.87
CA PRO A 116 8.01 -8.79 12.49
C PRO A 116 8.09 -9.24 13.96
N SER A 117 7.01 -9.11 14.72
CA SER A 117 6.98 -9.52 16.12
C SER A 117 7.03 -11.04 16.31
N ILE A 118 6.44 -11.81 15.39
CA ILE A 118 6.61 -13.27 15.36
C ILE A 118 8.08 -13.61 15.06
N TYR A 119 8.69 -12.96 14.07
CA TYR A 119 10.09 -13.18 13.71
C TYR A 119 11.02 -12.95 14.92
N TYR A 120 10.86 -11.83 15.63
CA TYR A 120 11.65 -11.51 16.83
C TYR A 120 11.35 -12.40 18.04
N ASN A 121 10.28 -13.20 18.00
CA ASN A 121 10.05 -14.23 19.00
C ASN A 121 10.98 -15.44 18.80
N PHE A 122 11.34 -15.77 17.55
CA PHE A 122 12.26 -16.86 17.21
C PHE A 122 13.72 -16.40 17.10
N PHE A 123 13.95 -15.14 16.72
CA PHE A 123 15.26 -14.51 16.64
C PHE A 123 15.30 -13.26 17.53
N PRO A 124 15.44 -13.41 18.86
CA PRO A 124 15.42 -12.30 19.79
C PRO A 124 16.55 -11.30 19.50
N GLN A 125 16.20 -10.02 19.49
CA GLN A 125 17.13 -8.92 19.30
C GLN A 125 16.79 -7.79 20.27
N GLU A 126 17.81 -7.17 20.87
CA GLU A 126 17.63 -6.08 21.82
C GLU A 126 16.92 -4.87 21.15
N GLY A 127 15.93 -4.31 21.84
CA GLY A 127 15.13 -3.18 21.34
C GLY A 127 14.07 -3.55 20.28
N LYS A 128 13.78 -4.84 20.06
CA LYS A 128 12.73 -5.30 19.16
C LYS A 128 11.57 -5.97 19.91
N ASP A 129 10.34 -5.61 19.52
CA ASP A 129 9.14 -6.12 20.17
C ASP A 129 8.79 -7.53 19.67
N SER A 130 8.82 -8.51 20.58
CA SER A 130 8.40 -9.88 20.30
C SER A 130 6.89 -10.05 20.42
N PHE A 131 6.35 -11.08 19.78
CA PHE A 131 4.92 -11.41 19.88
C PHE A 131 4.52 -11.70 21.34
N THR A 132 5.37 -12.39 22.11
CA THR A 132 5.13 -12.64 23.53
C THR A 132 5.03 -11.32 24.33
N MET A 133 5.84 -10.32 23.99
CA MET A 133 5.78 -9.00 24.60
C MET A 133 4.48 -8.25 24.23
N LEU A 134 4.01 -8.37 22.98
CA LEU A 134 2.73 -7.78 22.57
C LEU A 134 1.53 -8.35 23.36
N VAL A 135 1.54 -9.64 23.66
CA VAL A 135 0.42 -10.29 24.37
C VAL A 135 0.49 -10.06 25.88
N SER A 136 1.69 -9.96 26.45
CA SER A 136 1.88 -9.85 27.90
C SER A 136 1.86 -8.41 28.43
N SER A 137 1.98 -7.41 27.56
CA SER A 137 2.08 -6.00 27.96
C SER A 137 0.77 -5.23 27.75
N ASN A 138 0.54 -4.21 28.59
CA ASN A 138 -0.64 -3.35 28.47
C ASN A 138 -0.67 -2.54 27.16
N TRP A 139 0.48 -2.04 26.70
CA TRP A 139 0.56 -1.31 25.43
C TRP A 139 0.35 -2.26 24.23
N GLY A 140 0.92 -3.47 24.29
CA GLY A 140 0.74 -4.48 23.25
C GLY A 140 -0.71 -4.95 23.16
N ALA A 141 -1.40 -5.11 24.30
CA ALA A 141 -2.83 -5.37 24.33
C ALA A 141 -3.64 -4.25 23.65
N ALA A 142 -3.26 -2.97 23.82
CA ALA A 142 -3.90 -1.86 23.11
C ALA A 142 -3.66 -1.93 21.59
N VAL A 143 -2.45 -2.28 21.14
CA VAL A 143 -2.13 -2.50 19.72
C VAL A 143 -2.96 -3.64 19.13
N LEU A 144 -3.02 -4.78 19.81
CA LEU A 144 -3.79 -5.95 19.37
C LEU A 144 -5.30 -5.66 19.33
N THR A 145 -5.81 -4.90 20.31
CA THR A 145 -7.21 -4.46 20.33
C THR A 145 -7.51 -3.52 19.16
N GLY A 146 -6.64 -2.54 18.91
CA GLY A 146 -6.77 -1.66 17.74
C GLY A 146 -6.75 -2.44 16.43
N LEU A 147 -5.87 -3.43 16.33
CA LEU A 147 -5.79 -4.30 15.16
C LEU A 147 -7.06 -5.13 14.96
N ALA A 148 -7.62 -5.68 16.04
CA ALA A 148 -8.89 -6.40 15.99
C ALA A 148 -10.04 -5.49 15.51
N ILE A 149 -10.10 -4.25 15.99
CA ILE A 149 -11.09 -3.26 15.53
C ILE A 149 -10.90 -2.95 14.04
N CYS A 150 -9.65 -2.76 13.58
CA CYS A 150 -9.36 -2.54 12.16
C CYS A 150 -9.82 -3.73 11.30
N VAL A 151 -9.56 -4.96 11.75
CA VAL A 151 -10.00 -6.20 11.07
C VAL A 151 -11.53 -6.24 10.95
N VAL A 152 -12.26 -5.92 12.02
CA VAL A 152 -13.72 -5.81 11.97
C VAL A 152 -14.17 -4.75 10.98
N GLY A 153 -13.51 -3.57 10.97
CA GLY A 153 -13.78 -2.52 10.00
C GLY A 153 -13.61 -2.98 8.55
N ILE A 154 -12.52 -3.69 8.25
CA ILE A 154 -12.25 -4.26 6.92
C ILE A 154 -13.33 -5.28 6.54
N MET A 155 -13.76 -6.14 7.46
CA MET A 155 -14.85 -7.09 7.20
C MET A 155 -16.15 -6.38 6.86
N LEU A 156 -16.48 -5.30 7.56
CA LEU A 156 -17.68 -4.49 7.30
C LEU A 156 -17.60 -3.80 5.93
N CYS A 157 -16.47 -3.16 5.61
CA CYS A 157 -16.21 -2.57 4.29
C CYS A 157 -16.30 -3.63 3.18
N GLY A 158 -15.73 -4.81 3.41
CA GLY A 158 -15.81 -5.96 2.51
C GLY A 158 -17.25 -6.37 2.22
N LYS A 159 -18.05 -6.54 3.27
CA LYS A 159 -19.47 -6.89 3.17
C LYS A 159 -20.27 -5.82 2.42
N ALA A 160 -20.05 -4.55 2.73
CA ALA A 160 -20.72 -3.44 2.04
C ALA A 160 -20.34 -3.38 0.55
N GLY A 161 -19.08 -3.59 0.21
CA GLY A 161 -18.60 -3.64 -1.18
C GLY A 161 -19.26 -4.77 -1.97
N MET A 162 -19.33 -5.97 -1.40
CA MET A 162 -20.02 -7.11 -2.03
C MET A 162 -21.52 -6.85 -2.23
N MET A 163 -22.18 -6.17 -1.28
CA MET A 163 -23.59 -5.78 -1.42
C MET A 163 -23.79 -4.78 -2.57
N LYS A 164 -22.91 -3.77 -2.70
CA LYS A 164 -22.92 -2.80 -3.82
C LYS A 164 -22.69 -3.50 -5.16
N GLU A 165 -21.73 -4.42 -5.23
CA GLU A 165 -21.48 -5.21 -6.45
C GLU A 165 -22.70 -6.05 -6.85
N LYS A 166 -23.36 -6.72 -5.89
CA LYS A 166 -24.57 -7.51 -6.15
C LYS A 166 -25.73 -6.66 -6.69
N GLN A 167 -25.86 -5.41 -6.25
CA GLN A 167 -26.84 -4.46 -6.78
C GLN A 167 -26.50 -3.98 -8.20
N LEU A 168 -25.21 -3.83 -8.51
CA LEU A 168 -24.72 -3.35 -9.80
C LEU A 168 -24.71 -4.43 -10.91
N LYS A 169 -24.84 -5.72 -10.57
CA LYS A 169 -24.92 -6.83 -11.57
C LYS A 169 -26.05 -6.68 -12.59
N ASN A 170 -27.04 -5.81 -12.34
CA ASN A 170 -28.17 -5.56 -13.23
C ASN A 170 -28.01 -4.33 -14.15
N VAL A 171 -26.85 -3.65 -14.13
CA VAL A 171 -26.62 -2.44 -14.94
C VAL A 171 -25.50 -2.68 -15.94
N VAL A 172 -25.85 -2.91 -17.21
CA VAL A 172 -24.89 -2.86 -18.32
C VAL A 172 -24.43 -1.42 -18.45
N THR A 173 -23.15 -1.16 -18.20
CA THR A 173 -22.58 0.16 -18.46
C THR A 173 -21.45 0.05 -19.45
N ILE A 174 -21.37 1.00 -20.38
CA ILE A 174 -20.30 1.17 -21.39
C ILE A 174 -19.20 2.06 -20.80
N ASP A 175 -17.93 1.66 -20.91
CA ASP A 175 -16.81 2.45 -20.38
C ASP A 175 -16.61 3.75 -21.18
N PRO A 176 -15.75 4.69 -20.73
CA PRO A 176 -15.42 5.90 -21.50
C PRO A 176 -14.71 5.62 -22.85
N HIS A 177 -14.41 4.36 -23.16
CA HIS A 177 -13.67 3.90 -24.33
C HIS A 177 -14.53 3.08 -25.32
N GLY A 178 -15.85 3.02 -25.09
CA GLY A 178 -16.79 2.37 -26.02
C GLY A 178 -16.81 0.84 -25.97
N THR A 179 -16.13 0.22 -25.01
CA THR A 179 -16.08 -1.23 -24.84
C THR A 179 -17.16 -1.72 -23.87
N VAL A 180 -17.80 -2.85 -24.21
CA VAL A 180 -18.71 -3.57 -23.31
C VAL A 180 -17.85 -4.21 -22.21
N ALA A 181 -17.54 -3.43 -21.19
CA ALA A 181 -16.77 -3.88 -20.05
C ALA A 181 -17.61 -4.84 -19.20
N LYS A 182 -17.51 -6.15 -19.48
CA LYS A 182 -18.04 -7.19 -18.59
C LYS A 182 -17.23 -7.33 -17.29
N THR A 183 -16.06 -6.70 -17.19
CA THR A 183 -15.07 -7.00 -16.14
C THR A 183 -14.29 -5.80 -15.58
N GLU A 184 -14.54 -4.56 -16.02
CA GLU A 184 -13.83 -3.39 -15.47
C GLU A 184 -14.68 -2.61 -14.46
N TYR A 185 -14.17 -2.49 -13.22
CA TYR A 185 -14.77 -1.63 -12.22
C TYR A 185 -14.60 -0.17 -12.62
N LYS A 186 -15.72 0.52 -12.85
CA LYS A 186 -15.69 1.93 -13.26
C LYS A 186 -15.41 2.82 -12.08
N PHE A 187 -14.20 3.36 -12.10
CA PHE A 187 -13.66 4.34 -11.14
C PHE A 187 -14.59 5.53 -10.87
N GLY A 188 -15.48 5.89 -11.81
CA GLY A 188 -16.46 6.98 -11.65
C GLY A 188 -17.67 6.64 -10.78
N LEU A 189 -18.10 5.37 -10.71
CA LEU A 189 -19.27 4.94 -9.92
C LEU A 189 -18.92 4.56 -8.47
N GLY A 190 -17.64 4.38 -8.17
CA GLY A 190 -17.16 4.04 -6.81
C GLY A 190 -17.13 5.23 -5.83
N MET A 191 -17.23 6.46 -6.32
CA MET A 191 -17.19 7.70 -5.53
C MET A 191 -18.54 8.44 -5.47
N LEU A 192 -19.59 7.89 -6.09
CA LEU A 192 -20.98 8.30 -5.89
C LEU A 192 -21.68 7.30 -4.96
#